data_AF-A0A832GDG2-F1
#
_entry.id   AF-A0A832GDG2-F1
#
_cell.length_a   1.000
_cell.length_b   1.000
_cell.length_c   1.000
_cell.angle_alpha   90.00
_cell.angle_beta   90.00
_cell.angle_gamma   90.00
#
_symmetry.space_group_name_H-M   'P 1'
#
loop_
_entity.id
_entity.type
_entity.pdbx_description
1 polymer ?
#
loop_
_entity_poly.entity_id
_entity_poly.type
_entity_poly.pdbx_seq_one_letter_code
_entity_poly.pdbx_strand_id
1 'polypeptide(L)'
;VVDEHGRFTLILDGPAAGWTTASAIAKIINDDAGETLAVVVDAKNVVVTIPPNERQTPDSFISRIERLPVPMLSAEARVRINTRTGTVVVTGDVEISPVVISHRGLTIQTVAPPPRPTPATPVVTESVAVAIDPDRRGGGRLQDLLAALDQLKVPAEDRIAIIKELHKSGKLHAKLLVD
;
A
#
# COMPACT_ATOMS: atom_id res chain seq x y z
N VAL A 1 -26.63 -3.83 15.56
CA VAL A 1 -27.94 -3.71 16.23
C VAL A 1 -28.63 -2.48 15.68
N VAL A 2 -29.90 -2.57 15.29
CA VAL A 2 -30.69 -1.42 14.82
C VAL A 2 -31.36 -0.76 16.02
N ASP A 3 -31.27 0.57 16.13
CA ASP A 3 -31.90 1.35 17.20
C ASP A 3 -33.41 1.60 16.94
N GLU A 4 -34.08 2.19 17.93
CA GLU A 4 -35.51 2.54 17.87
C GLU A 4 -35.87 3.56 16.76
N HIS A 5 -34.86 4.24 16.21
CA HIS A 5 -35.00 5.20 15.12
C HIS A 5 -34.72 4.56 13.74
N GLY A 6 -34.47 3.25 13.68
CA GLY A 6 -34.16 2.54 12.45
C GLY A 6 -32.75 2.82 11.95
N ARG A 7 -31.80 3.10 12.85
CA ARG A 7 -30.39 3.35 12.51
C ARG A 7 -29.51 2.20 12.98
N PHE A 8 -28.44 1.93 12.26
CA PHE A 8 -27.38 1.04 12.71
C PHE A 8 -26.02 1.68 12.49
N THR A 9 -25.03 1.22 13.25
CA THR A 9 -23.66 1.73 13.15
C THR A 9 -22.78 0.69 12.48
N LEU A 10 -22.10 1.09 11.42
CA LEU A 10 -20.97 0.38 10.86
C LEU A 10 -19.71 0.80 11.62
N ILE A 11 -19.02 -0.18 12.19
CA ILE A 11 -17.79 0.02 12.96
C ILE A 11 -16.61 -0.46 12.13
N LEU A 12 -15.69 0.45 11.84
CA LEU A 12 -14.43 0.19 11.16
C LEU A 12 -13.40 -0.27 12.18
N ASP A 13 -12.97 -1.52 12.03
CA ASP A 13 -11.89 -2.09 12.83
C ASP A 13 -10.59 -2.21 12.04
N GLY A 14 -9.48 -2.29 12.76
CA GLY A 14 -8.16 -2.51 12.20
C GLY A 14 -7.45 -1.24 11.71
N PRO A 15 -6.26 -1.41 11.09
CA PRO A 15 -5.36 -0.32 10.72
C PRO A 15 -5.87 0.57 9.57
N ALA A 16 -6.90 0.14 8.85
CA ALA A 16 -7.53 0.90 7.77
C ALA A 16 -8.61 1.87 8.27
N ALA A 17 -8.98 1.82 9.55
CA ALA A 17 -9.93 2.75 10.14
C ALA A 17 -9.36 4.18 10.16
N GLY A 18 -10.13 5.14 9.66
CA GLY A 18 -9.71 6.51 9.48
C GLY A 18 -10.78 7.35 8.82
N TRP A 19 -10.68 8.68 8.95
CA TRP A 19 -11.65 9.62 8.38
C TRP A 19 -11.88 9.44 6.88
N THR A 20 -10.81 9.18 6.11
CA THR A 20 -10.91 8.99 4.66
C THR A 20 -11.70 7.73 4.33
N THR A 21 -11.43 6.62 5.02
CA THR A 21 -12.13 5.34 4.81
C THR A 21 -13.60 5.45 5.22
N ALA A 22 -13.88 6.04 6.38
CA ALA A 22 -15.24 6.27 6.85
C ALA A 22 -16.03 7.15 5.87
N SER A 23 -15.41 8.22 5.35
CA SER A 23 -16.02 9.11 4.36
C SER A 23 -16.29 8.42 3.02
N ALA A 24 -15.35 7.58 2.56
CA ALA A 24 -15.53 6.79 1.35
C ALA A 24 -16.70 5.80 1.48
N ILE A 25 -16.82 5.12 2.62
CA ILE A 25 -17.92 4.21 2.91
C ILE A 25 -19.25 4.95 2.94
N ALA A 26 -19.34 6.05 3.69
CA ALA A 26 -20.56 6.85 3.75
C ALA A 26 -20.99 7.34 2.35
N LYS A 27 -20.03 7.75 1.53
CA LYS A 27 -20.29 8.15 0.15
C LYS A 27 -20.86 6.99 -0.69
N ILE A 28 -20.25 5.81 -0.64
CA ILE A 28 -20.71 4.64 -1.41
C ILE A 28 -22.14 4.24 -1.02
N ILE A 29 -22.46 4.28 0.28
CA ILE A 29 -23.81 4.00 0.77
C ILE A 29 -24.81 5.04 0.25
N ASN A 30 -24.46 6.33 0.31
CA ASN A 30 -25.32 7.41 -0.17
C ASN A 30 -25.52 7.37 -1.68
N ASP A 31 -24.47 7.00 -2.43
CA ASP A 31 -24.53 6.83 -3.89
C ASP A 31 -25.42 5.63 -4.28
N ASP A 32 -25.35 4.49 -3.58
CA ASP A 32 -26.23 3.33 -3.79
C ASP A 32 -27.70 3.66 -3.49
N ALA A 33 -27.93 4.40 -2.40
CA ALA A 33 -29.27 4.78 -1.96
C ALA A 33 -29.89 5.93 -2.77
N GLY A 34 -29.07 6.78 -3.40
CA GLY A 34 -29.53 8.00 -4.07
C GLY A 34 -29.98 9.12 -3.11
N GLU A 35 -29.74 8.96 -1.80
CA GLU A 35 -30.06 9.94 -0.76
C GLU A 35 -29.04 9.87 0.39
N THR A 36 -29.07 10.84 1.31
CA THR A 36 -28.12 10.87 2.44
C THR A 36 -28.61 10.00 3.60
N LEU A 37 -28.18 8.74 3.62
CA LEU A 37 -28.50 7.76 4.67
C LEU A 37 -27.35 7.47 5.63
N ALA A 38 -26.11 7.60 5.16
CA ALA A 38 -24.89 7.33 5.90
C ALA A 38 -24.16 8.62 6.27
N VAL A 39 -23.84 8.76 7.55
CA VAL A 39 -23.12 9.90 8.12
C VAL A 39 -21.94 9.40 8.95
N VAL A 40 -20.77 9.98 8.70
CA VAL A 40 -19.56 9.71 9.50
C VAL A 40 -19.68 10.44 10.83
N VAL A 41 -19.60 9.70 11.93
CA VAL A 41 -19.62 10.26 13.30
C VAL A 41 -18.19 10.47 13.80
N ASP A 42 -17.31 9.51 13.52
CA ASP A 42 -15.89 9.60 13.82
C ASP A 42 -15.07 8.71 12.85
N ALA A 43 -13.75 8.64 13.06
CA ALA A 43 -12.83 7.86 12.23
C ALA A 43 -13.15 6.34 12.17
N LYS A 44 -14.00 5.84 13.07
CA LYS A 44 -14.39 4.43 13.16
C LYS A 44 -15.88 4.18 12.96
N ASN A 45 -16.74 5.16 13.20
CA ASN A 45 -18.19 4.97 13.24
C ASN A 45 -18.90 5.69 12.09
N VAL A 46 -19.63 4.91 11.29
CA VAL A 46 -20.56 5.43 10.28
C VAL A 46 -21.97 5.02 10.68
N VAL A 47 -22.83 6.01 10.96
CA VAL A 47 -24.24 5.76 11.29
C VAL A 47 -25.03 5.77 10.00
N VAL A 48 -25.80 4.70 9.79
CA VAL A 48 -26.65 4.50 8.61
C VAL A 48 -28.11 4.46 9.05
N THR A 49 -28.95 5.26 8.39
CA THR A 49 -30.39 5.31 8.62
C THR A 49 -31.10 4.44 7.60
N ILE A 50 -31.97 3.54 8.06
CA ILE A 50 -32.79 2.70 7.18
C ILE A 50 -33.98 3.53 6.65
N PRO A 51 -34.14 3.61 5.32
CA PRO A 51 -35.26 4.31 4.69
C PRO A 51 -36.61 3.81 5.20
N PRO A 52 -37.63 4.68 5.42
CA PRO A 52 -38.92 4.28 5.95
C PRO A 52 -39.60 3.12 5.19
N ASN A 53 -39.44 3.06 3.87
CA ASN A 53 -39.96 2.00 3.00
C ASN A 53 -39.27 0.64 3.17
N GLU A 54 -38.03 0.61 3.66
CA GLU A 54 -37.26 -0.63 3.88
C GLU A 54 -37.25 -1.07 5.35
N ARG A 55 -37.84 -0.29 6.27
CA ARG A 55 -37.89 -0.61 7.72
C ARG A 55 -38.66 -1.88 8.08
N GLN A 56 -39.55 -2.36 7.21
CA GLN A 56 -40.28 -3.62 7.42
C GLN A 56 -39.39 -4.85 7.20
N THR A 57 -38.31 -4.69 6.43
CA THR A 57 -37.33 -5.75 6.10
C THR A 57 -35.90 -5.19 6.22
N PRO A 58 -35.49 -4.79 7.43
CA PRO A 58 -34.21 -4.12 7.66
C PRO A 58 -33.02 -5.02 7.32
N ASP A 59 -33.20 -6.34 7.44
CA ASP A 59 -32.22 -7.37 7.07
C ASP A 59 -31.80 -7.30 5.61
N SER A 60 -32.74 -7.03 4.70
CA SER A 60 -32.48 -6.93 3.25
C SER A 60 -31.67 -5.68 2.91
N PHE A 61 -32.00 -4.54 3.52
CA PHE A 61 -31.24 -3.30 3.36
C PHE A 61 -29.82 -3.44 3.92
N ILE A 62 -29.68 -3.92 5.17
CA ILE A 62 -28.37 -4.12 5.80
C ILE A 62 -27.51 -5.06 4.95
N SER A 63 -28.07 -6.17 4.48
CA SER A 63 -27.36 -7.12 3.62
C SER A 63 -26.96 -6.54 2.26
N ARG A 64 -27.70 -5.55 1.73
CA ARG A 64 -27.32 -4.83 0.50
C ARG A 64 -26.12 -3.94 0.77
N ILE A 65 -26.18 -3.15 1.85
CA ILE A 65 -25.10 -2.25 2.26
C ILE A 65 -23.81 -3.00 2.58
N GLU A 66 -23.88 -4.11 3.31
CA GLU A 66 -22.70 -4.94 3.65
C GLU A 66 -21.99 -5.52 2.43
N ARG A 67 -22.69 -5.66 1.30
CA ARG A 67 -22.13 -6.20 0.04
C ARG A 67 -21.55 -5.12 -0.87
N LEU A 68 -21.66 -3.85 -0.51
CA LEU A 68 -21.10 -2.78 -1.32
C LEU A 68 -19.57 -2.89 -1.39
N PRO A 69 -18.98 -2.78 -2.59
CA PRO A 69 -17.53 -2.86 -2.74
C PRO A 69 -16.90 -1.61 -2.14
N VAL A 70 -16.36 -1.74 -0.94
CA VAL A 70 -15.57 -0.68 -0.31
C VAL A 70 -14.15 -0.79 -0.88
N PRO A 71 -13.67 0.18 -1.66
CA PRO A 71 -12.26 0.23 -2.02
C PRO A 71 -11.50 0.41 -0.70
N MET A 72 -10.71 -0.59 -0.33
CA MET A 72 -9.71 -0.41 0.71
C MET A 72 -8.81 0.72 0.21
N LEU A 73 -8.94 1.91 0.80
CA LEU A 73 -8.07 3.02 0.47
C LEU A 73 -6.64 2.56 0.71
N SER A 74 -5.77 2.81 -0.27
CA SER A 74 -4.38 2.36 -0.21
C SER A 74 -3.80 2.69 1.16
N ALA A 75 -3.43 1.63 1.88
CA ALA A 75 -2.74 1.79 3.16
C ALA A 75 -1.52 2.68 2.93
N GLU A 76 -1.24 3.59 3.87
CA GLU A 76 -0.05 4.45 3.78
C GLU A 76 1.18 3.59 3.51
N ALA A 77 1.92 3.95 2.46
CA ALA A 77 3.15 3.28 2.07
C ALA A 77 4.14 3.32 3.25
N ARG A 78 4.42 2.17 3.85
CA ARG A 78 5.23 2.02 5.06
C ARG A 78 6.22 0.87 4.90
N VAL A 79 7.43 1.07 5.40
CA VAL A 79 8.45 0.04 5.50
C VAL A 79 8.92 -0.03 6.94
N ARG A 80 8.73 -1.17 7.60
CA ARG A 80 9.19 -1.41 8.97
C ARG A 80 10.37 -2.37 8.95
N ILE A 81 11.48 -1.98 9.56
CA ILE A 81 12.70 -2.78 9.64
C ILE A 81 12.97 -3.09 11.10
N ASN A 82 13.08 -4.38 11.43
CA ASN A 82 13.68 -4.81 12.68
C ASN A 82 15.12 -5.20 12.42
N THR A 83 16.06 -4.36 12.85
CA THR A 83 17.49 -4.56 12.57
C THR A 83 18.08 -5.74 13.31
N ARG A 84 17.53 -6.08 14.49
CA ARG A 84 17.96 -7.24 15.29
C ARG A 84 17.58 -8.57 14.67
N THR A 85 16.39 -8.69 14.07
CA THR A 85 15.93 -9.94 13.44
C THR A 85 16.16 -9.99 11.93
N GLY A 86 16.56 -8.86 11.33
CA GLY A 86 16.68 -8.74 9.87
C GLY A 86 15.34 -8.72 9.13
N THR A 87 14.23 -8.52 9.84
CA THR A 87 12.87 -8.58 9.27
C THR A 87 12.50 -7.23 8.63
N VAL A 88 11.99 -7.28 7.39
CA VAL A 88 11.45 -6.12 6.67
C VAL A 88 9.97 -6.37 6.38
N VAL A 89 9.10 -5.49 6.84
CA VAL A 89 7.65 -5.51 6.57
C VAL A 89 7.29 -4.33 5.69
N VAL A 90 6.70 -4.60 4.52
CA VAL A 90 6.26 -3.60 3.55
C VAL A 90 4.73 -3.56 3.56
N THR A 91 4.14 -2.36 3.65
CA THR A 91 2.68 -2.16 3.67
C THR A 91 2.31 -1.01 2.74
N GLY A 92 1.17 -1.10 2.06
CA GLY A 92 0.78 -0.15 1.01
C GLY A 92 1.55 -0.35 -0.30
N ASP A 93 1.32 0.55 -1.26
CA ASP A 93 2.06 0.55 -2.53
C ASP A 93 3.36 1.36 -2.34
N VAL A 94 4.47 0.66 -2.08
CA VAL A 94 5.78 1.28 -1.86
C VAL A 94 6.52 1.38 -3.18
N GLU A 95 6.56 2.58 -3.72
CA GLU A 95 7.23 2.91 -4.98
C GLU A 95 8.68 3.38 -4.76
N ILE A 96 9.52 3.13 -5.76
CA ILE A 96 10.90 3.58 -5.82
C ILE A 96 11.11 4.34 -7.13
N SER A 97 11.65 5.55 -7.01
CA SER A 97 12.07 6.36 -8.15
C SER A 97 13.18 5.66 -8.96
N PRO A 98 13.35 6.00 -10.25
CA PRO A 98 14.53 5.66 -11.03
C PRO A 98 15.84 5.92 -10.29
N VAL A 99 16.63 4.88 -10.07
CA VAL A 99 17.90 4.92 -9.32
C VAL A 99 18.79 3.75 -9.72
N VAL A 100 20.11 3.98 -9.65
CA VAL A 100 21.14 2.95 -9.75
C VAL A 100 21.79 2.82 -8.38
N ILE A 101 21.90 1.59 -7.88
CA ILE A 101 22.45 1.29 -6.56
C ILE A 101 23.63 0.35 -6.74
N SER A 102 24.81 0.77 -6.28
CA SER A 102 26.00 -0.09 -6.27
C SER A 102 26.34 -0.45 -4.82
N HIS A 103 26.22 -1.72 -4.46
CA HIS A 103 26.44 -2.21 -3.10
C HIS A 103 27.14 -3.57 -3.12
N ARG A 104 28.35 -3.65 -2.53
CA ARG A 104 29.14 -4.90 -2.40
C ARG A 104 29.26 -5.71 -3.71
N GLY A 105 29.53 -5.03 -4.82
CA GLY A 105 29.68 -5.66 -6.14
C GLY A 105 28.35 -5.89 -6.90
N LEU A 106 27.20 -5.67 -6.26
CA LEU A 106 25.89 -5.70 -6.93
C LEU A 106 25.57 -4.32 -7.49
N THR A 107 25.09 -4.27 -8.74
CA THR A 107 24.61 -3.04 -9.38
C THR A 107 23.14 -3.20 -9.75
N ILE A 108 22.26 -2.57 -8.99
CA ILE A 108 20.80 -2.67 -9.16
C ILE A 108 20.32 -1.45 -9.94
N GLN A 109 19.39 -1.64 -10.88
CA GLN A 109 18.84 -0.54 -11.68
C GLN A 109 17.31 -0.61 -11.69
N THR A 110 16.63 0.43 -11.23
CA THR A 110 15.16 0.42 -11.18
C THR A 110 14.50 0.81 -12.50
N VAL A 111 15.27 1.11 -13.55
CA VAL A 111 14.78 1.42 -14.90
C VAL A 111 15.25 0.39 -15.93
N ALA A 112 14.35 0.02 -16.84
CA ALA A 112 14.65 -0.84 -17.99
C ALA A 112 14.62 -0.07 -19.33
N PRO A 113 15.43 -0.47 -20.32
CA PRO A 113 16.44 -1.53 -20.30
C PRO A 113 17.73 -1.08 -19.58
N PRO A 114 18.57 -2.02 -19.11
CA PRO A 114 19.89 -1.67 -18.60
C PRO A 114 20.69 -0.87 -19.65
N PRO A 115 21.52 0.11 -19.25
CA PRO A 115 22.33 0.86 -20.19
C PRO A 115 23.28 -0.08 -20.92
N ARG A 116 23.41 0.11 -22.25
CA ARG A 116 24.37 -0.66 -23.04
C ARG A 116 25.79 -0.30 -22.59
N PRO A 117 26.69 -1.29 -22.41
CA PRO A 117 28.08 -1.01 -22.13
C PRO A 117 28.66 -0.07 -23.18
N THR A 118 29.44 0.92 -22.75
CA THR A 118 30.21 1.79 -23.65
C THR A 118 31.69 1.66 -23.31
N PRO A 119 32.62 2.03 -24.21
CA PRO A 119 34.05 2.07 -23.89
C PRO A 119 34.39 2.98 -22.70
N ALA A 120 33.54 3.98 -22.41
CA ALA A 120 33.67 4.85 -21.25
C ALA A 120 33.11 4.24 -19.93
N THR A 121 32.26 3.21 -20.03
CA THR A 121 31.65 2.48 -18.91
C THR A 121 31.63 0.97 -19.20
N PRO A 122 32.80 0.29 -19.25
CA PRO A 122 32.87 -1.14 -19.51
C PRO A 122 32.23 -1.93 -18.36
N VAL A 123 31.35 -2.87 -18.68
CA VAL A 123 30.83 -3.83 -17.69
C VAL A 123 31.84 -4.96 -17.57
N VAL A 124 32.69 -4.91 -16.54
CA VAL A 124 33.54 -6.04 -16.17
C VAL A 124 32.63 -7.02 -15.42
N THR A 125 32.48 -8.23 -15.96
CA THR A 125 31.54 -9.24 -15.46
C THR A 125 31.96 -9.76 -14.08
N GLU A 126 31.58 -9.03 -13.02
CA GLU A 126 31.33 -9.54 -11.66
C GLU A 126 30.04 -8.95 -11.06
N SER A 127 29.34 -8.07 -11.79
CA SER A 127 28.18 -7.34 -11.29
C SER A 127 26.86 -7.92 -11.83
N VAL A 128 26.00 -8.39 -10.94
CA VAL A 128 24.63 -8.77 -11.27
C VAL A 128 23.80 -7.50 -11.47
N ALA A 129 23.21 -7.35 -12.66
CA ALA A 129 22.27 -6.27 -12.98
C ALA A 129 20.83 -6.76 -12.84
N VAL A 130 20.02 -6.07 -12.04
CA VAL A 130 18.59 -6.38 -11.91
C VAL A 130 17.74 -5.19 -12.29
N ALA A 131 16.75 -5.41 -13.17
CA ALA A 131 15.76 -4.44 -13.61
C ALA A 131 14.43 -4.65 -12.86
N ILE A 132 13.91 -3.58 -12.24
CA ILE A 132 12.74 -3.64 -11.32
C ILE A 132 11.45 -3.03 -11.95
N ASP A 133 11.51 -2.53 -13.18
CA ASP A 133 10.35 -2.06 -13.96
C ASP A 133 10.56 -2.36 -15.47
N PRO A 134 10.41 -3.62 -15.91
CA PRO A 134 10.65 -4.01 -17.31
C PRO A 134 9.64 -3.38 -18.29
N ASP A 135 8.43 -3.04 -17.81
CA ASP A 135 7.33 -2.53 -18.62
C ASP A 135 7.21 -0.99 -18.60
N ARG A 136 8.12 -0.28 -17.90
CA ARG A 136 8.19 1.19 -17.81
C ARG A 136 6.89 1.84 -17.33
N ARG A 137 6.22 1.26 -16.34
CA ARG A 137 4.92 1.75 -15.87
C ARG A 137 5.00 2.86 -14.82
N GLY A 138 6.19 3.34 -14.47
CA GLY A 138 6.33 4.58 -13.69
C GLY A 138 7.21 4.50 -12.46
N GLY A 139 8.16 3.56 -12.40
CA GLY A 139 9.02 3.36 -11.24
C GLY A 139 8.96 1.91 -10.76
N GLY A 140 10.01 1.47 -10.06
CA GLY A 140 10.09 0.11 -9.54
C GLY A 140 9.36 -0.02 -8.21
N ARG A 141 8.71 -1.15 -7.93
CA ARG A 141 8.15 -1.41 -6.59
C ARG A 141 9.23 -1.96 -5.66
N LEU A 142 9.18 -1.58 -4.38
CA LEU A 142 10.12 -2.15 -3.40
C LEU A 142 9.97 -3.66 -3.24
N GLN A 143 8.75 -4.19 -3.39
CA GLN A 143 8.50 -5.63 -3.34
C GLN A 143 9.28 -6.38 -4.42
N ASP A 144 9.30 -5.85 -5.64
CA ASP A 144 10.03 -6.44 -6.77
C ASP A 144 11.54 -6.39 -6.54
N LEU A 145 12.05 -5.28 -5.99
CA LEU A 145 13.45 -5.18 -5.57
C LEU A 145 13.81 -6.21 -4.50
N LEU A 146 12.98 -6.36 -3.47
CA LEU A 146 13.24 -7.32 -2.41
C LEU A 146 13.19 -8.76 -2.91
N ALA A 147 12.26 -9.08 -3.81
CA ALA A 147 12.15 -10.40 -4.44
C ALA A 147 13.39 -10.71 -5.29
N ALA A 148 13.87 -9.75 -6.08
CA ALA A 148 15.11 -9.86 -6.82
C ALA A 148 16.33 -10.13 -5.92
N LEU A 149 16.47 -9.37 -4.83
CA LEU A 149 17.59 -9.54 -3.89
C LEU A 149 17.50 -10.87 -3.14
N ASP A 150 16.30 -11.36 -2.88
CA ASP A 150 16.07 -12.68 -2.26
C ASP A 150 16.50 -13.83 -3.19
N GLN A 151 16.16 -13.74 -4.49
CA GLN A 151 16.63 -14.70 -5.50
C GLN A 151 18.15 -14.74 -5.63
N LEU A 152 18.81 -13.58 -5.49
CA LEU A 152 20.26 -13.44 -5.47
C LEU A 152 20.90 -13.81 -4.13
N LYS A 153 20.11 -14.28 -3.15
CA LYS A 153 20.56 -14.66 -1.80
C LYS A 153 21.33 -13.55 -1.09
N VAL A 154 20.94 -12.30 -1.33
CA VAL A 154 21.57 -11.14 -0.69
C VAL A 154 21.26 -11.15 0.81
N PRO A 155 22.26 -11.01 1.69
CA PRO A 155 22.06 -10.99 3.14
C PRO A 155 21.02 -9.95 3.59
N ALA A 156 20.31 -10.24 4.68
CA ALA A 156 19.30 -9.32 5.23
C ALA A 156 19.89 -7.95 5.58
N GLU A 157 21.11 -7.91 6.12
CA GLU A 157 21.82 -6.67 6.44
C GLU A 157 22.04 -5.79 5.20
N ASP A 158 22.38 -6.41 4.07
CA ASP A 158 22.62 -5.72 2.81
C ASP A 158 21.31 -5.19 2.20
N ARG A 159 20.24 -5.98 2.26
CA ARG A 159 18.89 -5.52 1.87
C ARG A 159 18.45 -4.32 2.69
N ILE A 160 18.67 -4.35 4.00
CA ILE A 160 18.35 -3.24 4.91
C ILE A 160 19.18 -2.00 4.59
N ALA A 161 20.48 -2.15 4.32
CA ALA A 161 21.35 -1.05 3.93
C ALA A 161 20.85 -0.37 2.64
N ILE A 162 20.51 -1.16 1.63
CA ILE A 162 19.94 -0.66 0.37
C ILE A 162 18.64 0.13 0.61
N ILE A 163 17.71 -0.39 1.41
CA ILE A 163 16.45 0.31 1.75
C ILE A 163 16.71 1.63 2.47
N LYS A 164 17.65 1.65 3.42
CA LYS A 164 18.02 2.87 4.15
C LYS A 164 18.61 3.93 3.23
N GLU A 165 19.46 3.54 2.29
CA GLU A 165 20.03 4.47 1.29
C GLU A 165 18.97 4.98 0.31
N LEU A 166 18.02 4.14 -0.11
CA LEU A 166 16.87 4.57 -0.91
C LEU A 166 16.00 5.61 -0.19
N HIS A 167 15.75 5.42 1.10
CA HIS A 167 15.03 6.39 1.91
C HIS A 167 15.83 7.69 2.09
N LYS A 168 17.12 7.58 2.43
CA LYS A 168 18.01 8.73 2.65
C LYS A 168 18.20 9.58 1.38
N SER A 169 18.19 8.96 0.21
CA SER A 169 18.27 9.64 -1.10
C SER A 169 16.92 10.20 -1.59
N GLY A 170 15.84 10.02 -0.82
CA GLY A 170 14.50 10.45 -1.20
C GLY A 170 13.93 9.69 -2.40
N LYS A 171 14.46 8.50 -2.68
CA LYS A 171 14.02 7.64 -3.80
C LYS A 171 12.99 6.61 -3.38
N LEU A 172 12.87 6.32 -2.08
CA LEU A 172 11.82 5.48 -1.51
C LEU A 172 10.59 6.32 -1.14
N HIS A 173 9.46 6.06 -1.78
CA HIS A 173 8.19 6.75 -1.51
C HIS A 173 7.39 5.99 -0.46
N ALA A 174 7.91 5.99 0.77
CA ALA A 174 7.25 5.38 1.92
C ALA A 174 7.80 5.94 3.23
N LYS A 175 6.99 5.85 4.29
CA LYS A 175 7.45 6.09 5.65
C LYS A 175 8.33 4.93 6.12
N LEU A 176 9.59 5.21 6.45
CA LEU A 176 10.51 4.23 7.01
C LEU A 176 10.46 4.24 8.56
N LEU A 177 10.23 3.08 9.15
CA LEU A 177 10.23 2.82 10.60
C LEU A 177 11.35 1.82 10.89
N VAL A 178 12.26 2.14 11.81
CA VAL A 178 13.40 1.27 12.14
C VAL A 178 13.41 0.98 13.64
N ASP A 179 13.41 -0.30 13.98
CA ASP A 179 13.50 -0.85 15.35
C ASP A 179 14.85 -1.57 15.60
#